data_AF-A0A1F7YWE2-F1
#
_entry.id   AF-A0A1F7YWE2-F1
#
_cell.length_a   1.000
_cell.length_b   1.000
_cell.length_c   1.000
_cell.angle_alpha   90.00
_cell.angle_beta   90.00
_cell.angle_gamma   90.00
#
_symmetry.space_group_name_H-M   'P 1'
#
loop_
_entity.id
_entity.type
_entity.pdbx_description
1 polymer ?
#
loop_
_entity_poly.entity_id
_entity_poly.type
_entity_poly.pdbx_seq_one_letter_code
_entity_poly.pdbx_strand_id
1 'polypeptide(L)' 'MDTGQEYSVKRISETLVAEIKKSLKGVHGFGSVEIFVQNGVVTQITVRNIKKTGNIPRHVGRA' A
#
# COMPACT_ATOMS: atom_id res chain seq x y z
N MET A 1 10.39 9.94 22.69
CA MET A 1 9.01 9.52 22.36
C MET A 1 9.12 8.09 21.88
N ASP A 2 8.47 7.15 22.56
CA ASP A 2 8.58 5.71 22.26
C ASP A 2 7.67 5.37 21.05
N THR A 3 8.23 5.49 19.85
CA THR A 3 7.53 5.28 18.57
C THR A 3 7.15 3.80 18.32
N GLY A 4 7.58 2.87 19.17
CA GLY A 4 7.32 1.43 19.01
C GLY A 4 5.86 1.02 19.20
N GLN A 5 5.07 1.79 19.95
CA GLN A 5 3.66 1.45 20.19
C GLN A 5 2.72 1.87 19.05
N GLU A 6 3.02 2.96 18.33
CA GLU A 6 2.13 3.49 17.29
C GLU A 6 2.02 2.55 16.09
N TYR A 7 3.07 1.79 15.78
CA TYR A 7 3.12 0.90 14.63
C TYR A 7 2.91 -0.58 14.99
N SER A 8 2.49 -0.88 16.22
CA SER A 8 2.21 -2.24 16.67
C SER A 8 1.05 -2.87 15.89
N VAL A 9 1.24 -4.08 15.39
CA VAL A 9 0.14 -4.84 14.72
C VAL A 9 -0.82 -5.46 15.73
N LYS A 10 -0.38 -5.60 16.99
CA LYS A 10 -1.22 -6.13 18.08
C LYS A 10 -2.15 -5.06 18.65
N ARG A 11 -1.77 -3.79 18.54
CA ARG A 11 -2.55 -2.63 18.95
C ARG A 11 -2.54 -1.62 17.80
N ILE A 12 -3.45 -1.81 16.86
CA ILE A 12 -3.57 -0.93 15.70
C ILE A 12 -3.97 0.46 16.19
N SER A 13 -3.04 1.41 16.10
CA SER A 13 -3.27 2.80 16.48
C SER A 13 -3.99 3.57 15.38
N GLU A 14 -4.60 4.70 15.74
CA GLU A 14 -5.16 5.64 14.77
C GLU A 14 -4.09 6.19 13.83
N THR A 15 -2.88 6.42 14.34
CA THR A 15 -1.71 6.85 13.56
C THR A 15 -1.37 5.85 12.46
N LEU A 16 -1.28 4.55 12.79
CA LEU A 16 -1.01 3.50 11.80
C LEU A 16 -2.12 3.41 10.75
N VAL A 17 -3.38 3.52 11.16
CA VAL A 17 -4.53 3.56 10.24
C VAL A 17 -4.45 4.77 9.31
N ALA A 18 -4.09 5.95 9.84
CA ALA A 18 -3.95 7.17 9.05
C ALA A 18 -2.82 7.05 8.00
N GLU A 19 -1.68 6.48 8.38
CA GLU A 19 -0.56 6.24 7.46
C GLU A 19 -0.90 5.22 6.37
N ILE A 20 -1.62 4.13 6.70
CA ILE A 20 -2.10 3.18 5.69
C ILE A 20 -3.08 3.86 4.74
N LYS A 21 -4.04 4.65 5.25
CA LYS A 21 -4.99 5.42 4.42
C LYS A 21 -4.26 6.39 3.49
N LYS A 22 -3.25 7.10 3.99
CA LYS A 22 -2.43 8.03 3.21
C LYS A 22 -1.65 7.30 2.11
N SER A 23 -1.08 6.14 2.44
CA SER A 23 -0.33 5.29 1.50
C SER A 23 -1.22 4.80 0.36
N LEU A 24 -2.44 4.36 0.67
CA LEU A 24 -3.43 3.95 -0.34
C LEU A 24 -3.83 5.11 -1.26
N LYS A 25 -4.02 6.32 -0.71
CA LYS A 25 -4.31 7.53 -1.51
C LYS A 25 -3.14 7.95 -2.41
N GLY A 26 -1.92 7.53 -2.09
CA GLY A 26 -0.71 7.78 -2.89
C GLY A 26 -0.57 6.88 -4.12
N VAL A 27 -1.48 5.92 -4.33
CA VAL A 27 -1.52 5.11 -5.55
C VAL A 27 -2.34 5.85 -6.63
N HIS A 28 -1.67 6.19 -7.72
CA HIS A 28 -2.22 6.91 -8.86
C HIS A 28 -2.48 5.96 -10.03
N GLY A 29 -3.75 5.56 -10.20
CA GLY A 29 -4.17 4.67 -11.28
C GLY A 29 -3.85 3.20 -10.98
N PHE A 30 -2.63 2.75 -11.29
CA PHE A 30 -2.18 1.37 -11.03
C PHE A 30 -1.01 1.37 -10.07
N GLY A 31 -0.97 0.41 -9.15
CA GLY A 31 0.12 0.31 -8.19
C GLY A 31 -0.08 -0.76 -7.12
N SER A 32 0.80 -0.75 -6.13
CA SER A 32 0.72 -1.56 -4.92
C SER A 32 1.03 -0.72 -3.68
N VAL A 33 0.45 -1.11 -2.55
CA VAL A 33 0.93 -0.74 -1.22
C VAL A 33 1.41 -2.02 -0.54
N GLU A 34 2.62 -1.99 -0.01
CA GLU A 34 3.27 -3.13 0.64
C GLU A 34 3.61 -2.75 2.08
N ILE A 35 3.20 -3.58 3.03
CA ILE A 35 3.42 -3.35 4.47
C ILE A 35 4.38 -4.41 4.98
N PHE A 36 5.51 -3.99 5.53
CA PHE A 36 6.51 -4.87 6.11
C PHE A 36 6.42 -4.81 7.62
N VAL A 37 6.38 -5.99 8.24
CA VAL A 37 6.23 -6.17 9.69
C VAL A 37 7.41 -6.98 10.20
N GLN A 38 8.05 -6.49 11.27
CA GLN A 38 9.10 -7.22 11.99
C GLN A 38 8.81 -7.14 13.48
N ASN A 39 8.94 -8.27 14.17
CA ASN A 39 8.73 -8.38 15.62
C ASN A 39 7.37 -7.81 16.11
N GLY A 40 6.32 -7.92 15.28
CA GLY A 40 4.98 -7.42 15.61
C GLY A 40 4.81 -5.90 15.46
N VAL A 41 5.73 -5.22 14.79
CA VAL A 41 5.67 -3.78 14.50
C VAL A 41 5.80 -3.57 13.00
N VAL A 42 4.98 -2.68 12.43
CA VAL A 42 5.15 -2.20 11.05
C VAL A 42 6.43 -1.39 10.99
N THR A 43 7.39 -1.83 10.20
CA THR A 43 8.70 -1.17 10.07
C THR A 43 8.81 -0.37 8.78
N GLN A 44 8.00 -0.69 7.76
CA GLN A 44 8.00 0.02 6.49
C GLN A 44 6.65 -0.12 5.79
N ILE A 45 6.22 0.97 5.16
CA ILE A 45 5.11 0.98 4.20
C ILE A 45 5.68 1.51 2.88
N THR A 46 5.55 0.74 1.81
CA THR A 46 6.01 1.11 0.47
C THR A 46 4.81 1.36 -0.42
N VAL A 47 4.86 2.45 -1.19
CA VAL A 47 3.86 2.76 -2.23
C VAL A 47 4.55 2.69 -3.58
N ARG A 48 4.08 1.81 -4.46
CA ARG A 48 4.60 1.66 -5.83
C ARG A 48 3.56 2.11 -6.84
N ASN A 49 3.86 3.16 -7.58
CA ASN A 49 3.07 3.59 -8.71
C ASN A 49 3.55 2.90 -10.00
N ILE A 50 2.62 2.35 -10.77
CA ILE A 50 2.91 1.54 -11.96
C ILE A 50 2.27 2.21 -13.18
N LYS A 51 3.09 2.70 -14.10
CA LYS A 51 2.62 3.14 -15.42
C LYS A 51 2.48 1.93 -16.34
N LYS A 52 1.26 1.62 -16.78
CA LYS A 52 1.03 0.62 -17.83
C LYS A 52 1.33 1.26 -19.19
N THR A 53 2.14 0.60 -20.02
CA THR A 53 2.61 1.14 -21.32
C THR A 53 2.02 0.40 -22.53
N GLY A 54 1.15 -0.60 -22.32
CA GLY A 54 0.51 -1.34 -23.41
C GLY A 54 -0.95 -1.64 -23.11
N ASN A 55 -1.81 -1.43 -24.10
CA ASN A 55 -3.16 -1.98 -24.13
C ASN A 55 -3.04 -3.48 -24.38
N ILE A 56 -3.55 -4.30 -23.46
CA ILE A 56 -3.87 -5.69 -23.80
C ILE A 56 -4.84 -5.60 -24.98
N PRO A 57 -4.57 -6.22 -26.14
CA PRO A 57 -5.51 -6.19 -27.25
C PRO A 57 -6.84 -6.70 -26.72
N ARG A 58 -7.89 -5.86 -26.73
CA ARG A 58 -9.24 -6.38 -26.61
C ARG A 58 -9.38 -7.39 -27.73
N HIS A 59 -9.69 -8.65 -27.38
CA HIS A 59 -10.15 -9.62 -28.37
C HIS A 59 -11.29 -8.95 -29.14
N VAL A 60 -11.01 -8.53 -30.38
CA VAL A 60 -12.04 -8.13 -31.31
C VAL A 60 -12.70 -9.43 -31.70
N GLY A 61 -13.89 -9.68 -31.13
CA GLY A 61 -14.74 -10.76 -31.59
C GLY A 61 -14.91 -10.63 -33.08
N ARG A 62 -14.46 -11.64 -33.83
CA ARG A 62 -14.75 -11.76 -35.25
C ARG A 62 -16.27 -11.87 -35.40
N ALA A 63 -16.86 -10.89 -36.09
CA ALA A 63 -18.17 -11.01 -36.70
C ALA A 63 -18.10 -11.97 -37.89
#